data_AF-A0A088F1C9-F1
#
_entry.id   AF-A0A088F1C9-F1
#
_cell.length_a   1.000
_cell.length_b   1.000
_cell.length_c   1.000
_cell.angle_alpha   90.00
_cell.angle_beta   90.00
_cell.angle_gamma   90.00
#
_symmetry.space_group_name_H-M   'P 1'
#
loop_
_entity.id
_entity.type
_entity.pdbx_description
1 polymer ?
#
loop_
_entity_poly.entity_id
_entity_poly.type
_entity_poly.pdbx_seq_one_letter_code
_entity_poly.pdbx_strand_id
1 'polypeptide(L)'
;MSIVSKDLEIQENLITLIEDLQNNIHDISHRIADYGQLYNQARNRIGAYDDRNEKITDQIGEKHHNLYHKKKALNYLFEIIMDYRDANGIYHEYDDMIAQVENIMLAFAEKEQYEDAATIKKWHDRLHKAIYIV
;
A
#
# COMPACT_ATOMS: atom_id res chain seq x y z
N MET A 1 32.67 18.51 -4.32
CA MET A 1 31.76 17.43 -3.90
C MET A 1 30.78 18.06 -2.93
N SER A 2 29.49 18.03 -3.23
CA SER A 2 28.48 18.59 -2.34
C SER A 2 28.41 17.71 -1.09
N ILE A 3 28.70 18.29 0.09
CA ILE A 3 28.46 17.65 1.37
C ILE A 3 26.96 17.83 1.63
N VAL A 4 26.14 16.97 1.04
CA VAL A 4 24.74 16.87 1.44
C VAL A 4 24.74 16.31 2.86
N SER A 5 24.03 16.97 3.78
CA SER A 5 23.89 16.46 5.14
C SER A 5 23.15 15.12 5.07
N LYS A 6 23.58 14.13 5.86
CA LYS A 6 22.91 12.82 5.95
C LYS A 6 21.42 12.96 6.24
N ASP A 7 21.04 13.95 7.04
CA ASP A 7 19.64 14.24 7.35
C ASP A 7 18.85 14.68 6.10
N LEU A 8 19.46 15.49 5.22
CA LEU A 8 18.81 15.94 3.99
C LEU A 8 18.58 14.76 3.04
N GLU A 9 19.56 13.86 2.93
CA GLU A 9 19.44 12.66 2.12
C GLU A 9 18.34 11.71 2.63
N ILE A 10 18.24 11.53 3.96
CA ILE A 10 17.13 10.78 4.57
C ILE A 10 15.79 11.43 4.23
N GLN A 11 15.66 12.76 4.33
CA GLN A 11 14.42 13.45 3.99
C GLN A 11 14.05 13.26 2.51
N GLU A 12 15.00 13.44 1.59
CA GLU A 12 14.77 13.25 0.14
C GLU A 12 14.33 11.81 -0.17
N ASN A 13 14.97 10.82 0.46
CA ASN A 13 14.62 9.42 0.30
C ASN A 13 13.22 9.11 0.84
N LEU A 14 12.86 9.65 2.01
CA LEU A 14 11.54 9.49 2.61
C LEU A 14 10.45 10.14 1.75
N ILE A 15 10.67 11.37 1.28
CA ILE A 15 9.72 12.07 0.41
C ILE A 15 9.46 11.24 -0.85
N THR A 16 10.53 10.82 -1.54
CA THR A 16 10.42 10.00 -2.76
C THR A 16 9.67 8.70 -2.49
N LEU A 17 9.97 8.03 -1.38
CA LEU A 17 9.33 6.77 -1.02
C LEU A 17 7.83 6.94 -0.71
N ILE A 18 7.44 8.08 -0.15
CA ILE A 18 6.05 8.35 0.23
C ILE A 18 5.24 8.81 -0.99
N GLU A 19 5.85 9.54 -1.92
CA GLU A 19 5.27 9.79 -3.25
C GLU A 19 5.01 8.47 -3.98
N ASP A 20 5.97 7.54 -3.94
CA ASP A 20 5.82 6.18 -4.45
C ASP A 20 4.64 5.42 -3.81
N LEU A 21 4.45 5.57 -2.49
CA LEU A 21 3.33 4.96 -1.76
C LEU A 21 2.00 5.53 -2.22
N GLN A 22 1.92 6.85 -2.35
CA GLN A 22 0.73 7.55 -2.83
C GLN A 22 0.38 7.13 -4.27
N ASN A 23 1.38 7.04 -5.16
CA ASN A 23 1.22 6.56 -6.53
C ASN A 23 0.72 5.10 -6.54
N ASN A 24 1.25 4.23 -5.66
CA ASN A 24 0.78 2.85 -5.56
C ASN A 24 -0.69 2.76 -5.16
N ILE A 25 -1.12 3.58 -4.20
CA ILE A 25 -2.51 3.68 -3.75
C ILE A 25 -3.41 4.14 -4.90
N HIS A 26 -2.96 5.13 -5.67
CA HIS A 26 -3.68 5.64 -6.83
C HIS A 26 -3.84 4.57 -7.92
N ASP A 27 -2.76 3.88 -8.28
CA ASP A 27 -2.78 2.80 -9.27
C ASP A 27 -3.69 1.65 -8.87
N ILE A 28 -3.65 1.23 -7.60
CA ILE A 28 -4.54 0.19 -7.09
C ILE A 28 -5.99 0.67 -7.13
N SER A 29 -6.26 1.95 -6.84
CA SER A 29 -7.60 2.52 -6.90
C SER A 29 -8.19 2.44 -8.31
N HIS A 30 -7.41 2.78 -9.34
CA HIS A 30 -7.82 2.63 -10.73
C HIS A 30 -8.10 1.18 -11.08
N ARG A 31 -7.20 0.27 -10.70
CA ARG A 31 -7.37 -1.17 -10.97
C ARG A 31 -8.62 -1.73 -10.30
N ILE A 32 -8.93 -1.33 -9.06
CA ILE A 32 -10.18 -1.71 -8.38
C ILE A 32 -11.39 -1.26 -9.20
N ALA A 33 -11.40 -0.02 -9.69
CA ALA A 33 -12.48 0.50 -10.52
C ALA A 33 -12.62 -0.31 -11.83
N ASP A 34 -11.51 -0.60 -12.50
CA ASP A 34 -11.49 -1.41 -13.72
C ASP A 34 -12.06 -2.81 -13.49
N TYR A 35 -11.62 -3.50 -12.43
CA TYR A 35 -12.15 -4.82 -12.07
C TYR A 35 -13.63 -4.76 -11.69
N GLY A 36 -14.08 -3.68 -11.04
CA GLY A 36 -15.50 -3.47 -10.75
C GLY A 36 -16.33 -3.33 -12.03
N GLN A 37 -15.82 -2.61 -13.04
CA GLN A 37 -16.47 -2.51 -14.34
C GLN A 37 -16.49 -3.86 -15.07
N LEU A 38 -15.37 -4.60 -15.07
CA LEU A 38 -15.29 -5.94 -15.66
C LEU A 38 -16.25 -6.93 -15.00
N TYR A 39 -16.37 -6.88 -13.68
CA TYR A 39 -17.30 -7.72 -12.92
C TYR A 39 -18.75 -7.45 -13.34
N ASN A 40 -19.14 -6.17 -13.41
CA ASN A 40 -20.48 -5.79 -13.85
C ASN A 40 -20.75 -6.20 -15.31
N GLN A 41 -19.77 -6.06 -16.20
CA GLN A 41 -19.89 -6.51 -17.59
C GLN A 41 -20.03 -8.04 -17.69
N ALA A 42 -19.25 -8.79 -16.91
CA ALA A 42 -19.32 -10.25 -16.88
C ALA A 42 -20.70 -10.71 -16.39
N ARG A 43 -21.22 -10.08 -15.32
CA ARG A 43 -22.54 -10.36 -14.77
C ARG A 43 -23.69 -10.04 -15.72
N ASN A 44 -23.58 -8.96 -16.49
CA ASN A 44 -24.62 -8.55 -17.45
C ASN A 44 -24.61 -9.38 -18.73
N ARG A 45 -23.56 -10.18 -18.99
CA ARG A 45 -23.50 -11.13 -20.12
C ARG A 45 -24.15 -12.48 -19.81
N ILE A 46 -24.65 -12.69 -18.58
CA ILE A 46 -25.32 -13.92 -18.11
C ILE A 46 -26.75 -14.03 -18.70
N GLY A 47 -26.87 -13.92 -20.03
CA GLY A 47 -28.06 -14.34 -20.79
C GLY A 47 -27.99 -15.80 -21.23
N ALA A 48 -26.83 -16.47 -21.06
CA ALA A 48 -26.63 -17.88 -21.34
C ALA A 48 -25.74 -18.48 -20.25
N TYR A 49 -26.27 -19.43 -19.48
CA TYR A 49 -25.55 -20.17 -18.45
C TYR A 49 -24.41 -20.96 -19.11
N ASP A 50 -23.17 -20.55 -18.88
CA ASP A 50 -21.95 -21.25 -19.28
C ASP A 50 -21.00 -21.24 -18.07
N ASP A 51 -20.64 -22.41 -17.55
CA ASP A 51 -19.76 -22.61 -16.39
C ASP A 51 -18.43 -21.84 -16.53
N ARG A 52 -18.00 -21.56 -17.77
CA ARG A 52 -16.80 -20.73 -18.04
C ARG A 52 -16.99 -19.28 -17.58
N ASN A 53 -18.19 -18.73 -17.71
CA ASN A 53 -18.50 -17.34 -17.33
C ASN A 53 -18.57 -17.17 -15.81
N GLU A 54 -19.05 -18.18 -15.08
CA GLU A 54 -19.04 -18.19 -13.61
C GLU A 54 -17.60 -18.19 -13.09
N LYS A 55 -16.75 -19.09 -13.61
CA LYS A 55 -15.33 -19.14 -13.23
C LYS A 55 -14.57 -17.82 -13.52
N ILE A 56 -14.87 -17.16 -14.63
CA ILE A 56 -14.27 -15.85 -14.97
C ILE A 56 -14.73 -14.78 -13.99
N THR A 57 -16.01 -14.78 -13.63
CA THR A 57 -16.60 -13.82 -12.69
C THR A 57 -16.00 -13.98 -11.29
N ASP A 58 -15.82 -15.22 -10.83
CA ASP A 58 -15.17 -15.52 -9.55
C ASP A 58 -13.72 -15.04 -9.52
N GLN A 59 -12.95 -15.30 -10.59
CA GLN A 59 -11.56 -14.82 -10.69
C GLN A 59 -11.49 -13.29 -10.66
N ILE A 60 -12.40 -12.59 -11.33
CA ILE A 60 -12.48 -11.12 -11.29
C ILE A 60 -12.82 -10.65 -9.88
N GLY A 61 -13.77 -11.31 -9.21
CA GLY A 61 -14.17 -11.00 -7.83
C GLY A 61 -13.02 -11.18 -6.85
N GLU A 62 -12.28 -12.29 -6.93
CA GLU A 62 -11.10 -12.56 -6.11
C GLU A 62 -10.00 -11.50 -6.33
N LYS A 63 -9.70 -11.14 -7.58
CA LYS A 63 -8.72 -10.08 -7.88
C LYS A 63 -9.14 -8.73 -7.33
N HIS A 64 -10.42 -8.38 -7.46
CA HIS A 64 -10.97 -7.14 -6.90
C HIS A 64 -10.84 -7.14 -5.38
N HIS A 65 -11.22 -8.24 -4.72
CA HIS A 65 -11.14 -8.39 -3.27
C HIS A 65 -9.70 -8.21 -2.76
N ASN A 66 -8.73 -8.90 -3.35
CA ASN A 66 -7.33 -8.83 -2.92
C ASN A 66 -6.75 -7.42 -3.12
N LEU A 67 -7.11 -6.75 -4.23
CA LEU A 67 -6.70 -5.36 -4.45
C LEU A 67 -7.32 -4.41 -3.42
N TYR A 68 -8.58 -4.63 -3.04
CA TYR A 68 -9.24 -3.83 -2.02
C TYR A 68 -8.56 -3.94 -0.66
N HIS A 69 -8.25 -5.17 -0.21
CA HIS A 69 -7.50 -5.41 1.03
C HIS A 69 -6.13 -4.73 1.01
N LYS A 70 -5.38 -4.94 -0.07
CA LYS A 70 -4.09 -4.28 -0.27
C LYS A 70 -4.21 -2.75 -0.20
N LYS A 71 -5.19 -2.15 -0.88
CA LYS A 71 -5.42 -0.70 -0.83
C LYS A 71 -5.71 -0.23 0.60
N LYS A 72 -6.56 -0.95 1.33
CA LYS A 72 -6.92 -0.62 2.71
C LYS A 72 -5.69 -0.61 3.61
N ALA A 73 -4.84 -1.63 3.53
CA ALA A 73 -3.60 -1.69 4.30
C ALA A 73 -2.65 -0.53 3.93
N LEU A 74 -2.51 -0.20 2.65
CA LEU A 74 -1.66 0.89 2.19
C LEU A 74 -2.17 2.27 2.61
N ASN A 75 -3.49 2.50 2.56
CA ASN A 75 -4.09 3.74 3.05
C ASN A 75 -3.85 3.91 4.54
N TYR A 76 -4.05 2.86 5.33
CA TYR A 76 -3.80 2.91 6.76
C TYR A 76 -2.33 3.21 7.07
N LEU A 77 -1.41 2.52 6.39
CA LEU A 77 0.02 2.82 6.48
C LEU A 77 0.34 4.27 6.11
N PHE A 78 -0.25 4.78 5.02
CA PHE A 78 -0.03 6.15 4.58
C PHE A 78 -0.52 7.18 5.62
N GLU A 79 -1.69 6.97 6.21
CA GLU A 79 -2.20 7.84 7.29
C GLU A 79 -1.21 7.91 8.46
N ILE A 80 -0.72 6.76 8.93
CA ILE A 80 0.25 6.70 10.03
C ILE A 80 1.55 7.42 9.69
N ILE A 81 2.10 7.20 8.50
CA ILE A 81 3.33 7.88 8.06
C ILE A 81 3.12 9.40 8.01
N MET A 82 1.97 9.84 7.51
CA MET A 82 1.65 11.26 7.39
C MET A 82 1.49 11.96 8.74
N ASP A 83 1.15 11.25 9.81
CA ASP A 83 1.08 11.81 11.17
C ASP A 83 2.46 12.27 11.69
N TYR A 84 3.56 11.71 11.15
CA TYR A 84 4.93 12.12 11.47
C TYR A 84 5.46 13.25 10.59
N ARG A 85 4.69 13.67 9.58
CA ARG A 85 5.09 14.73 8.67
C ARG A 85 4.68 16.08 9.24
N ASP A 86 5.66 16.96 9.47
CA ASP A 86 5.38 18.30 9.95
C ASP A 86 4.75 19.21 8.87
N ALA A 87 4.40 20.45 9.25
CA ALA A 87 3.81 21.41 8.32
C ALA A 87 4.76 21.86 7.19
N ASN A 88 6.07 21.68 7.36
CA ASN A 88 7.09 21.97 6.34
C ASN A 88 7.35 20.76 5.43
N GLY A 89 6.74 19.62 5.73
CA GLY A 89 6.87 18.39 4.98
C GLY A 89 8.03 17.49 5.41
N ILE A 90 8.60 17.71 6.59
CA ILE A 90 9.79 17.07 7.14
C ILE A 90 9.39 16.00 8.17
N TYR A 91 10.08 14.86 8.14
CA TYR A 91 9.94 13.76 9.09
C TYR A 91 11.03 13.84 10.17
N HIS A 92 10.68 14.34 11.35
CA HIS A 92 11.65 14.51 12.44
C HIS A 92 11.84 13.22 13.24
N GLU A 93 10.75 12.49 13.51
CA GLU A 93 10.72 11.31 14.38
C GLU A 93 10.64 10.02 13.55
N TYR A 94 11.53 9.87 12.57
CA TYR A 94 11.47 8.74 11.63
C TYR A 94 11.78 7.38 12.27
N ASP A 95 12.49 7.35 13.40
CA ASP A 95 12.72 6.14 14.20
C ASP A 95 11.40 5.66 14.83
N ASP A 96 10.64 6.58 15.44
CA ASP A 96 9.34 6.28 16.02
C ASP A 96 8.32 5.88 14.95
N MET A 97 8.37 6.52 13.78
CA MET A 97 7.58 6.15 12.61
C MET A 97 7.83 4.70 12.20
N ILE A 98 9.10 4.29 12.03
CA ILE A 98 9.44 2.90 11.68
C ILE A 98 8.93 1.93 12.74
N ALA A 99 9.16 2.23 14.02
CA ALA A 99 8.71 1.37 15.11
C ALA A 99 7.19 1.24 15.14
N GLN A 100 6.44 2.32 14.88
CA GLN A 100 4.99 2.26 14.79
C GLN A 100 4.54 1.40 13.61
N VAL A 101 5.15 1.56 12.44
CA VAL A 101 4.86 0.75 11.25
C VAL A 101 5.10 -0.74 11.52
N GLU A 102 6.19 -1.09 12.23
CA GLU A 102 6.47 -2.47 12.65
C GLU A 102 5.39 -3.00 13.60
N ASN A 103 5.00 -2.23 14.61
CA ASN A 103 3.95 -2.62 15.56
C ASN A 103 2.60 -2.86 14.85
N ILE A 104 2.26 -2.03 13.87
CA ILE A 104 1.07 -2.21 13.05
C ILE A 104 1.16 -3.51 12.26
N MET A 105 2.27 -3.74 11.56
CA MET A 105 2.51 -4.99 10.82
C MET A 105 2.29 -6.23 11.71
N LEU A 106 2.86 -6.22 12.93
CA LEU A 106 2.71 -7.30 13.90
C LEU A 106 1.25 -7.44 14.36
N ALA A 107 0.55 -6.34 14.65
CA ALA A 107 -0.86 -6.37 15.05
C ALA A 107 -1.79 -6.95 13.97
N PHE A 108 -1.49 -6.73 12.68
CA PHE A 108 -2.20 -7.40 11.60
C PHE A 108 -1.90 -8.90 11.57
N ALA A 109 -0.64 -9.30 11.77
CA ALA A 109 -0.25 -10.72 11.81
C ALA A 109 -0.89 -11.47 12.99
N GLU A 110 -0.98 -10.84 14.17
CA GLU A 110 -1.65 -11.39 15.35
C GLU A 110 -3.15 -11.63 15.12
N LYS A 111 -3.78 -10.80 14.28
CA LYS A 111 -5.19 -10.95 13.88
C LYS A 111 -5.38 -11.90 12.70
N GLU A 112 -4.35 -12.66 12.32
CA GLU A 112 -4.33 -13.57 11.18
C GLU A 112 -4.55 -12.87 9.82
N GLN A 113 -4.35 -11.55 9.77
CA GLN A 113 -4.47 -10.74 8.54
C GLN A 113 -3.14 -10.72 7.78
N TYR A 114 -2.67 -11.91 7.40
CA TYR A 114 -1.31 -12.09 6.87
C TYR A 114 -1.03 -11.36 5.55
N GLU A 115 -2.02 -11.21 4.68
CA GLU A 115 -1.85 -10.49 3.41
C GLU A 115 -1.64 -8.99 3.61
N ASP A 116 -2.38 -8.41 4.56
CA ASP A 116 -2.26 -7.01 4.95
C ASP A 116 -0.92 -6.79 5.67
N ALA A 117 -0.54 -7.68 6.59
CA ALA A 117 0.74 -7.65 7.27
C ALA A 117 1.92 -7.75 6.28
N ALA A 118 1.85 -8.65 5.30
CA ALA A 118 2.88 -8.78 4.26
C ALA A 118 2.98 -7.53 3.39
N THR A 119 1.84 -6.88 3.09
CA THR A 119 1.79 -5.61 2.38
C THR A 119 2.51 -4.52 3.17
N ILE A 120 2.22 -4.38 4.46
CA ILE A 120 2.87 -3.40 5.34
C ILE A 120 4.37 -3.70 5.49
N LYS A 121 4.74 -4.96 5.71
CA LYS A 121 6.14 -5.40 5.81
C LYS A 121 6.98 -4.94 4.62
N LYS A 122 6.44 -5.09 3.40
CA LYS A 122 7.15 -4.66 2.19
C LYS A 122 7.52 -3.18 2.24
N TRP A 123 6.66 -2.33 2.79
CA TRP A 123 6.92 -0.90 2.92
C TRP A 123 7.77 -0.55 4.12
N HIS A 124 7.60 -1.24 5.24
CA HIS A 124 8.52 -1.19 6.37
C HIS A 124 9.97 -1.43 5.93
N ASP A 125 10.21 -2.51 5.16
CA ASP A 125 11.55 -2.84 4.66
C ASP A 125 12.11 -1.75 3.73
N ARG A 126 11.25 -1.03 3.00
CA ARG A 126 11.66 0.11 2.15
C ARG A 126 11.98 1.36 2.98
N LEU A 127 11.18 1.66 4.00
CA LEU A 127 11.40 2.77 4.93
C LEU A 127 12.72 2.57 5.68
N HIS A 128 12.95 1.37 6.22
CA HIS A 128 14.19 1.02 6.91
C HIS A 128 15.42 1.20 6.02
N LYS A 129 15.31 0.84 4.73
CA LYS A 129 16.39 1.08 3.76
C LYS A 129 16.63 2.57 3.52
N ALA A 130 15.56 3.35 3.33
CA ALA A 130 15.62 4.78 3.08
C ALA A 130 16.24 5.58 4.23
N ILE A 131 16.16 5.07 5.47
CA ILE A 131 16.64 5.75 6.68
C ILE A 131 18.05 5.27 7.09
N TYR A 132 18.28 3.95 7.12
CA TYR A 132 19.49 3.39 7.74
C TYR A 132 20.53 2.85 6.74
N ILE A 133 20.15 2.64 5.48
CA ILE A 133 21.03 2.08 4.44
C ILE A 133 21.21 3.12 3.34
N VAL A 134 21.55 4.34 3.79
CA VAL A 134 21.91 5.51 2.99
C VAL A 134 23.43 5.57 2.88
#